data_AF-A0A2B8AU43-F1
#
_entry.id   AF-A0A2B8AU43-F1
#
_cell.length_a   1.000
_cell.length_b   1.000
_cell.length_c   1.000
_cell.angle_alpha   90.00
_cell.angle_beta   90.00
_cell.angle_gamma   90.00
#
_symmetry.space_group_name_H-M   'P 1'
#
loop_
_entity.id
_entity.type
_entity.pdbx_description
1 polymer ?
#
loop_
_entity_poly.entity_id
_entity_poly.type
_entity_poly.pdbx_seq_one_letter_code
_entity_poly.pdbx_strand_id
1 'polypeptide(L)' 'MFRRREPVPYAFVAEADRFRSNVTPPPRPRADAGQIAHRCLIALLAVGSLAGAVLLGAPALDANNPGTTATPVTEIADGR' A
#
# COMPACT_ATOMS: atom_id res chain seq x y z
N MET A 1 -26.50 50.17 -39.13
CA MET A 1 -25.33 50.44 -38.27
C MET A 1 -24.74 49.10 -37.83
N PHE A 2 -23.60 48.71 -38.42
CA PHE A 2 -22.89 47.47 -38.09
C PHE A 2 -22.22 47.62 -36.72
N ARG A 3 -22.74 46.93 -35.70
CA ARG A 3 -22.02 46.74 -34.43
C ARG A 3 -21.03 45.59 -34.63
N ARG A 4 -19.75 45.94 -34.72
CA ARG A 4 -18.63 44.98 -34.61
C ARG A 4 -18.76 44.26 -33.26
N ARG A 5 -18.98 42.95 -33.28
CA ARG A 5 -18.69 42.06 -32.15
C ARG A 5 -17.31 41.48 -32.41
N GLU A 6 -16.36 41.90 -31.60
CA GLU A 6 -14.99 41.39 -31.60
C GLU A 6 -15.02 39.88 -31.31
N PRO A 7 -14.32 39.05 -32.10
CA PRO A 7 -14.18 37.63 -31.80
C PRO A 7 -13.29 37.48 -30.56
N VAL A 8 -13.92 37.22 -29.41
CA VAL A 8 -13.19 36.93 -28.17
C VAL A 8 -12.38 35.63 -28.33
N PRO A 9 -11.08 35.63 -27.98
CA PRO A 9 -10.11 34.60 -28.39
C PRO A 9 -10.24 33.23 -27.69
N TYR A 10 -11.29 33.01 -26.88
CA TYR A 10 -11.48 31.80 -26.07
C TYR A 10 -12.82 31.08 -26.31
N ALA A 11 -13.39 31.18 -27.51
CA ALA A 11 -14.46 30.27 -27.97
C ALA A 11 -14.01 28.78 -28.09
N PHE A 12 -12.89 28.40 -27.46
CA PHE A 12 -12.35 27.06 -27.38
C PHE A 12 -13.02 26.19 -26.31
N VAL A 13 -13.70 26.77 -25.32
CA VAL A 13 -14.35 25.96 -24.26
C VAL A 13 -15.55 25.18 -24.82
N ALA A 14 -16.28 25.75 -25.78
CA ALA A 14 -17.43 25.09 -26.41
C ALA A 14 -17.02 24.03 -27.45
N GLU A 15 -15.87 24.19 -28.11
CA GLU A 15 -15.35 23.18 -29.06
C GLU A 15 -14.58 22.06 -28.35
N ALA A 16 -13.96 22.32 -27.18
CA ALA A 16 -13.28 21.29 -26.39
C ALA A 16 -14.22 20.19 -25.89
N ASP A 17 -15.47 20.52 -25.53
CA ASP A 17 -16.47 19.50 -25.19
C ASP A 17 -16.99 18.72 -26.41
N ARG A 18 -16.89 19.28 -27.63
CA ARG A 18 -17.18 18.59 -28.89
C ARG A 18 -16.07 17.62 -29.31
N PHE A 19 -14.84 17.81 -28.83
CA PHE A 19 -13.71 16.89 -29.00
C PHE A 19 -13.57 15.85 -27.87
N ARG A 20 -14.62 15.63 -27.06
CA ARG A 20 -14.77 14.33 -26.38
C ARG A 20 -15.18 13.29 -27.41
N SER A 21 -14.30 13.08 -28.38
CA SER A 21 -14.37 11.94 -29.27
C SER A 21 -14.45 10.70 -28.40
N ASN A 22 -15.19 9.73 -28.90
CA ASN A 22 -15.52 8.47 -28.25
C ASN A 22 -14.27 7.61 -28.02
N VAL A 23 -13.34 8.08 -27.19
CA VAL A 23 -12.20 7.33 -26.68
C VAL A 23 -12.79 6.41 -25.63
N THR A 24 -13.28 5.26 -26.09
CA THR A 24 -13.54 4.16 -25.18
C THR A 24 -12.21 3.90 -24.47
N PRO A 25 -12.13 4.01 -23.13
CA PRO A 25 -10.88 3.76 -22.44
C PRO A 25 -10.32 2.42 -22.90
N PRO A 26 -9.03 2.33 -23.28
CA PRO A 26 -8.47 1.07 -23.74
C PRO A 26 -8.77 0.01 -22.68
N PRO A 27 -9.23 -1.19 -23.10
CA PRO A 27 -9.58 -2.24 -22.17
C PRO A 27 -8.39 -2.49 -21.25
N ARG A 28 -8.66 -2.57 -19.94
CA ARG A 28 -7.60 -2.78 -18.95
C ARG A 28 -6.81 -4.03 -19.34
N PRO A 29 -5.48 -3.95 -19.48
CA PRO A 29 -4.68 -5.12 -19.84
C PRO A 29 -4.89 -6.20 -18.78
N ARG A 30 -5.05 -7.44 -19.24
CA ARG A 30 -5.13 -8.59 -18.34
C ARG A 30 -3.79 -8.71 -17.61
N ALA A 31 -3.86 -9.10 -16.34
CA ALA A 31 -2.65 -9.37 -15.57
C ALA A 31 -1.86 -10.48 -16.26
N ASP A 32 -0.59 -10.21 -16.54
CA ASP A 32 0.33 -11.21 -17.06
C ASP A 32 0.61 -12.28 -15.97
N ALA A 33 0.98 -13.49 -16.39
CA ALA A 33 1.28 -14.59 -15.48
C ALA A 33 2.38 -14.21 -14.47
N GLY A 34 3.38 -13.43 -14.89
CA GLY A 34 4.43 -12.90 -14.01
C GLY A 34 3.88 -11.96 -12.94
N GLN A 35 2.87 -11.14 -13.27
CA GLN A 35 2.27 -10.20 -12.34
C GLN A 35 1.43 -10.91 -11.26
N ILE A 36 0.75 -11.99 -11.64
CA ILE A 36 0.01 -12.84 -10.69
C ILE A 36 1.00 -13.55 -9.76
N ALA A 37 2.04 -14.18 -10.32
CA ALA A 37 3.06 -14.87 -9.55
C ALA A 37 3.72 -13.95 -8.52
N HIS A 38 4.10 -12.73 -8.92
CA HIS A 38 4.69 -11.74 -8.02
C HIS A 38 3.78 -11.37 -6.86
N ARG A 39 2.50 -11.08 -7.13
CA ARG A 39 1.51 -10.76 -6.07
C ARG A 39 1.31 -11.94 -5.12
N CYS A 40 1.25 -13.17 -5.65
CA CYS A 40 1.13 -14.38 -4.84
C CYS A 40 2.36 -14.58 -3.94
N LEU A 41 3.58 -14.42 -4.47
CA LEU A 41 4.80 -14.58 -3.68
C LEU A 41 4.88 -13.57 -2.54
N ILE A 42 4.55 -12.30 -2.78
CA ILE A 42 4.51 -11.27 -1.74
C ILE A 42 3.47 -11.62 -0.68
N ALA A 43 2.25 -12.00 -1.09
CA ALA A 43 1.19 -12.35 -0.16
C ALA A 43 1.57 -13.56 0.72
N LEU A 44 2.15 -14.60 0.10
CA LEU A 44 2.62 -15.79 0.81
C LEU A 44 3.75 -15.48 1.78
N LEU A 45 4.71 -14.64 1.40
CA LEU A 45 5.79 -14.23 2.30
C LEU A 45 5.27 -13.42 3.49
N ALA A 46 4.34 -12.49 3.25
CA ALA A 46 3.74 -11.68 4.30
C ALA A 46 2.95 -12.55 5.30
N VAL A 47 2.07 -13.43 4.80
CA VAL A 47 1.28 -14.32 5.66
C VAL A 47 2.16 -15.34 6.37
N GLY A 48 3.12 -15.94 5.66
CA GLY A 48 4.03 -16.94 6.21
C GLY A 48 4.95 -16.38 7.29
N SER A 49 5.53 -15.19 7.07
CA SER A 49 6.37 -14.53 8.08
C SER A 49 5.56 -14.11 9.31
N LEU A 50 4.34 -13.60 9.12
CA LEU A 50 3.46 -13.25 10.23
C LEU A 50 3.08 -14.49 11.05
N ALA A 51 2.65 -15.56 10.40
CA ALA A 51 2.33 -16.82 11.07
C ALA A 51 3.56 -17.41 11.79
N GLY A 52 4.72 -17.39 11.13
CA GLY A 52 5.98 -17.84 11.73
C GLY A 52 6.35 -17.05 12.98
N ALA A 53 6.25 -15.72 12.94
CA ALA A 53 6.50 -14.86 14.10
C ALA A 53 5.54 -15.15 15.26
N VAL A 54 4.26 -15.40 14.97
CA VAL A 54 3.27 -15.76 16.00
C VAL A 54 3.57 -17.13 16.60
N LEU A 55 3.85 -18.15 15.78
CA LEU A 55 4.15 -19.50 16.28
C LEU A 55 5.42 -19.52 17.14
N LEU A 56 6.47 -18.81 16.71
CA LEU A 56 7.73 -18.71 17.45
C LEU A 56 7.63 -17.81 18.69
N GLY A 57 6.79 -16.78 18.66
CA GLY A 57 6.58 -15.83 19.76
C GLY A 57 5.54 -16.27 20.80
N ALA A 58 4.64 -17.18 20.46
CA ALA A 58 3.63 -17.73 21.36
C ALA A 58 4.17 -18.20 22.73
N PRO A 59 5.28 -18.96 22.83
CA PRO A 59 5.80 -19.39 24.13
C PRO A 59 6.27 -18.23 25.01
N ALA A 60 6.66 -17.09 24.44
CA ALA A 60 7.05 -15.91 25.21
C ALA A 60 5.85 -15.16 25.83
N LEU A 61 4.63 -15.40 25.33
CA LEU A 61 3.39 -14.83 25.86
C LEU A 61 2.74 -15.72 26.93
N ASP A 62 3.21 -16.95 27.08
CA ASP A 62 2.70 -17.88 28.08
C ASP A 62 3.27 -17.50 29.46
N ALA A 63 2.43 -16.85 30.27
CA ALA A 63 2.77 -16.42 31.63
C ALA A 63 3.08 -17.59 32.59
N ASN A 64 2.69 -18.82 32.22
CA ASN A 64 3.00 -20.03 32.97
C ASN A 64 4.24 -20.77 32.43
N ASN A 65 4.87 -20.26 31.37
CA ASN A 65 6.15 -20.75 30.87
C ASN A 65 7.28 -19.91 31.49
N PRO A 66 8.03 -20.43 32.47
CA PRO A 66 9.26 -19.79 32.93
C PRO A 66 10.36 -20.02 31.88
N GLY A 67 10.14 -19.56 30.65
CA GLY A 67 11.16 -19.56 29.60
C GLY A 67 12.27 -18.63 30.03
N THR A 68 13.47 -19.18 30.27
CA THR A 68 14.69 -18.50 30.74
C THR A 68 14.36 -17.32 31.64
N THR A 69 14.09 -17.59 32.92
CA THR A 69 14.04 -16.57 33.97
C THR A 69 15.21 -15.62 33.75
N ALA A 70 14.95 -14.47 33.14
CA ALA A 70 15.88 -13.36 33.12
C ALA A 70 15.93 -12.94 34.58
N THR A 71 16.88 -13.48 35.32
CA THR A 71 17.21 -13.01 36.66
C THR A 71 17.29 -11.50 36.53
N PRO A 72 16.40 -10.72 37.16
CA PRO A 72 16.54 -9.27 37.16
C PRO A 72 17.78 -8.98 38.00
N VAL A 73 18.95 -8.96 37.35
CA VAL A 73 20.20 -8.50 37.94
C VAL A 73 20.07 -6.98 38.10
N THR A 74 19.37 -6.61 39.15
CA THR A 74 19.49 -5.30 39.76
C THR A 74 20.68 -5.38 40.70
N GLU A 75 21.88 -5.42 40.12
CA GLU A 75 23.10 -5.21 40.88
C GLU A 75 23.14 -3.74 41.28
N ILE A 76 22.59 -3.44 42.45
CA ILE A 76 22.85 -2.19 43.15
C ILE A 76 24.27 -2.32 43.66
N ALA A 77 25.20 -1.64 42.99
CA ALA A 77 26.54 -1.41 43.51
C ALA A 77 26.39 -0.67 44.85
N ASP A 78 26.41 -1.43 45.94
CA ASP A 78 26.50 -0.90 47.29
C ASP A 78 27.91 -0.32 47.44
N GLY A 79 28.00 0.98 47.15
CA GLY A 79 29.20 1.77 47.30
C GLY A 79 29.50 1.97 48.78
N ARG A 80 30.54 1.29 49.25
CA ARG A 80 31.29 1.64 50.45
C ARG A 80 32.72 2.02 50.09
#